data_AF-A0A926DFT6-F1
#
_entry.id   AF-A0A926DFT6-F1
#
_cell.length_a   1.000
_cell.length_b   1.000
_cell.length_c   1.000
_cell.angle_alpha   90.00
_cell.angle_beta   90.00
_cell.angle_gamma   90.00
#
_symmetry.space_group_name_H-M   'P 1'
#
loop_
_entity.id
_entity.type
_entity.pdbx_description
1 polymer ?
#
loop_
_entity_poly.entity_id
_entity_poly.type
_entity_poly.pdbx_seq_one_letter_code
_entity_poly.pdbx_strand_id
1 'polypeptide(L)' 'MGKRRETLCWQCENAVPNHKGRGCEWSRNFQPVPGWTVKEPQAEDECEGYFVTACPKFRREVRRK' A
#
# COMPACT_ATOMS: atom_id res chain seq x y z
N MET A 1 -12.91 18.20 -6.75
CA MET A 1 -11.54 17.66 -6.60
C MET A 1 -11.66 16.44 -5.70
N GLY A 2 -11.58 15.23 -6.26
CA GLY A 2 -11.62 14.00 -5.48
C GLY A 2 -10.49 14.00 -4.45
N LYS A 3 -10.78 13.56 -3.22
CA LYS A 3 -9.72 13.40 -2.22
C LYS A 3 -8.82 12.26 -2.68
N ARG A 4 -7.55 12.53 -3.00
CA ARG A 4 -6.55 11.49 -3.18
C ARG A 4 -6.40 10.72 -1.87
N ARG A 5 -6.99 9.52 -1.78
CA ARG A 5 -6.71 8.61 -0.66
C ARG A 5 -5.29 8.12 -0.77
N GLU A 6 -4.50 8.40 0.26
CA GLU A 6 -3.18 7.82 0.37
C GLU A 6 -3.30 6.40 0.90
N THR A 7 -2.74 5.42 0.18
CA THR A 7 -2.58 4.08 0.74
C THR A 7 -1.37 4.05 1.66
N LEU A 8 -1.48 3.36 2.80
CA LEU A 8 -0.40 3.15 3.76
C LEU A 8 0.86 2.58 3.09
N CYS A 9 0.68 1.79 2.02
CA CYS A 9 1.78 1.22 1.28
C CYS A 9 2.71 2.29 0.68
N TRP A 10 2.24 3.50 0.31
CA TRP A 10 3.14 4.54 -0.23
C TRP A 10 4.20 5.02 0.75
N GLN A 11 4.01 4.80 2.05
CA GLN A 11 4.97 5.18 3.10
C GLN A 11 5.79 3.99 3.60
N CYS A 12 5.63 2.80 3.01
CA CYS A 12 6.25 1.57 3.48
C CYS A 12 7.59 1.31 2.76
N GLU A 13 8.64 0.91 3.47
CA GLU A 13 9.90 0.50 2.84
C GLU A 13 9.75 -0.73 1.95
N ASN A 14 8.71 -1.54 2.19
CA ASN A 14 8.39 -2.76 1.45
C ASN A 14 7.41 -2.53 0.29
N ALA A 15 7.06 -1.27 0.00
CA ALA A 15 6.06 -0.89 -1.00
C ALA A 15 6.45 -1.21 -2.43
N VAL A 16 7.75 -1.12 -2.73
CA VAL A 16 8.30 -1.34 -4.07
C VAL A 16 9.15 -2.61 -4.02
N PRO A 17 8.82 -3.65 -4.81
CA PRO A 17 9.64 -4.85 -4.87
C PRO A 17 11.03 -4.53 -5.43
N ASN A 18 12.05 -5.22 -4.94
CA ASN A 18 13.39 -5.09 -5.51
C ASN A 18 14.14 -6.43 -5.50
N HIS A 19 15.28 -6.46 -6.18
CA HIS A 19 16.16 -7.64 -6.29
C HIS A 19 16.74 -8.10 -4.94
N LYS A 20 16.64 -7.29 -3.88
CA LYS A 20 17.13 -7.61 -2.52
C LYS A 20 16.06 -8.27 -1.65
N GLY A 21 14.92 -8.63 -2.22
CA GLY A 21 13.84 -9.30 -1.51
C GLY A 21 12.83 -8.36 -0.85
N ARG A 22 12.84 -7.05 -1.14
CA ARG A 22 11.73 -6.15 -0.76
C ARG A 22 10.48 -6.45 -1.59
N GLY A 23 9.34 -5.90 -1.18
CA GLY A 23 8.02 -6.18 -1.73
C GLY A 23 7.23 -7.09 -0.79
N CYS A 24 6.24 -6.54 -0.10
CA CYS A 24 5.26 -7.32 0.65
C CYS A 24 4.30 -8.06 -0.29
N GLU A 25 3.55 -9.03 0.24
CA GLU A 25 2.60 -9.83 -0.54
C GLU A 25 1.62 -8.98 -1.36
N TRP A 26 1.15 -7.86 -0.78
CA TRP A 26 0.34 -6.86 -1.48
C TRP A 26 1.07 -6.26 -2.69
N SER A 27 2.29 -5.75 -2.46
CA SER A 27 3.10 -5.09 -3.49
C SER A 27 3.50 -6.03 -4.65
N ARG A 28 3.64 -7.32 -4.35
CA ARG A 28 3.99 -8.35 -5.36
C ARG A 28 2.80 -8.82 -6.18
N ASN A 29 1.64 -9.01 -5.54
CA ASN A 29 0.50 -9.68 -6.15
C ASN A 29 -0.67 -8.73 -6.46
N PHE A 30 -0.65 -7.49 -5.96
CA PHE A 30 -1.75 -6.51 -6.04
C PHE A 30 -3.11 -7.07 -5.59
N GLN A 31 -3.10 -8.01 -4.64
CA GLN A 31 -4.29 -8.67 -4.12
C GLN A 31 -4.43 -8.48 -2.61
N PRO A 32 -5.68 -8.42 -2.09
CA PRO A 32 -5.94 -8.38 -0.65
C PRO A 32 -5.24 -9.53 0.06
N VAL A 33 -4.40 -9.19 1.03
CA VAL A 33 -3.69 -10.17 1.84
C VAL A 33 -4.55 -10.46 3.08
N PRO A 34 -4.87 -11.73 3.39
CA PRO A 34 -5.63 -12.07 4.59
C PRO A 34 -5.04 -11.41 5.85
N GLY A 35 -5.92 -10.80 6.66
CA GLY A 35 -5.53 -10.06 7.86
C GLY A 35 -5.08 -8.61 7.63
N TRP A 36 -5.07 -8.12 6.40
CA TRP A 36 -4.85 -6.70 6.10
C TRP A 36 -6.19 -5.98 5.97
N THR A 37 -6.25 -4.73 6.44
CA THR A 37 -7.43 -3.88 6.24
C THR A 37 -7.24 -3.08 4.96
N VAL A 38 -8.10 -3.35 3.99
CA VAL A 38 -8.16 -2.63 2.72
C VAL A 38 -9.50 -1.92 2.59
N LYS A 39 -9.50 -0.77 1.93
CA LYS A 39 -10.72 -0.06 1.51
C LYS A 39 -10.87 -0.16 0.00
N GLU A 40 -12.09 -0.38 -0.45
CA GLU A 40 -12.44 -0.30 -1.86
C GLU A 40 -12.37 1.15 -2.35
N PRO A 41 -12.02 1.37 -3.63
CA PRO A 41 -12.11 2.69 -4.23
C PRO A 41 -13.58 3.13 -4.24
N GLN A 42 -13.84 4.39 -3.90
CA GLN A 42 -15.16 4.99 -4.14
C GLN A 42 -15.19 5.62 -5.53
N ALA A 43 -16.39 5.82 -6.08
CA ALA A 43 -16.57 6.41 -7.42
C ALA A 43 -15.95 7.81 -7.57
N GLU A 44 -15.63 8.49 -6.46
CA GLU A 44 -14.99 9.80 -6.41
C GLU A 44 -13.45 9.74 -6.31
N ASP A 45 -12.87 8.55 -6.13
CA ASP A 45 -11.42 8.37 -6.08
C ASP A 45 -10.85 8.31 -7.50
N GLU A 46 -9.76 9.03 -7.74
CA GLU A 46 -9.07 9.03 -9.03
C GLU A 46 -8.30 7.73 -9.32
N CYS A 47 -8.28 6.79 -8.38
CA CYS A 47 -7.48 5.56 -8.47
C CYS A 47 -8.37 4.32 -8.29
N GLU A 48 -8.47 3.49 -9.32
CA GLU A 48 -9.30 2.27 -9.37
C GLU A 48 -8.61 1.07 -8.67
N GLY A 49 -8.07 1.28 -7.47
CA GLY A 49 -7.34 0.25 -6.73
C GLY A 49 -7.74 0.20 -5.26
N TYR A 50 -7.55 -0.96 -4.61
CA TYR A 50 -7.77 -1.04 -3.17
C TYR A 50 -6.72 -0.23 -2.42
N PHE A 51 -7.16 0.42 -1.34
CA PHE A 51 -6.31 1.21 -0.46
C PHE A 51 -6.03 0.43 0.80
N VAL A 52 -4.78 -0.02 0.99
CA VAL A 52 -4.33 -0.60 2.26
C VAL A 52 -4.33 0.48 3.34
N THR A 53 -5.11 0.30 4.40
CA THR A 53 -5.17 1.21 5.55
C THR A 53 -4.52 0.62 6.81
N ALA A 54 -4.44 -0.70 6.92
CA ALA A 54 -3.70 -1.36 8.00
C ALA A 54 -2.96 -2.59 7.46
N CYS A 55 -1.67 -2.67 7.78
CA CYS A 55 -0.79 -3.77 7.40
C CYS A 55 0.09 -4.15 8.61
N PRO A 56 0.04 -5.42 9.08
CA PRO A 56 0.86 -5.86 10.22
C PRO A 56 2.36 -5.88 9.90
N LYS A 57 2.72 -5.91 8.61
CA LYS A 57 4.10 -5.87 8.12
C LYS A 57 4.55 -4.46 7.73
N PHE A 58 3.77 -3.43 8.06
CA PHE A 58 4.10 -2.05 7.71
C PHE A 58 5.38 -1.62 8.42
N ARG A 59 6.34 -1.13 7.63
CA ARG A 59 7.57 -0.54 8.13
C ARG A 59 7.77 0.78 7.40
N ARG A 60 7.67 1.88 8.13
CA ARG A 60 7.78 3.22 7.54
C ARG A 60 9.17 3.40 6.92
N GLU A 61 9.22 3.92 5.70
CA GLU A 61 10.50 4.31 5.10
C GLU A 61 11.18 5.38 5.97
N VAL A 62 12.41 5.11 6.40
CA VAL A 62 13.21 6.11 7.12
C VAL A 62 14.02 6.84 6.07
N ARG A 63 13.59 8.04 5.67
CA ARG A 63 14.42 8.93 4.84
C ARG A 63 15.64 9.32 5.66
N ARG A 64 16.77 8.67 5.43
CA ARG A 64 18.07 9.13 5.93
C ARG A 64 18.44 10.39 5.14
N LYS A 65 18.52 11.52 5.85
CA LYS A 65 19.11 12.77 5.36
C LYS A 65 20.62 12.61 5.22
#